data_AF-A0A6G3QLS2-F1
#
_entry.id   AF-A0A6G3QLS2-F1
#
_cell.length_a   1.000
_cell.length_b   1.000
_cell.length_c   1.000
_cell.angle_alpha   90.00
_cell.angle_beta   90.00
_cell.angle_gamma   90.00
#
_symmetry.space_group_name_H-M   'P 1'
#
loop_
_entity.id
_entity.type
_entity.pdbx_description
1 polymer ?
#
loop_
_entity_poly.entity_id
_entity_poly.type
_entity_poly.pdbx_seq_one_letter_code
_entity_poly.pdbx_strand_id
1 'polypeptide(L)'
;EPTESGEPTGMELGSAAVRLSPEGEAEAVGGRRLDPARIEVLSIPLPSSGRRWGEVVLHDGVPHGSRVTSAGPSFPVFDEIELWAPSPVPTWVVLLEAATEADRDALERLAADAGFAAEDWSSSVLLLGR
;
A
#
# COMPACT_ATOMS: atom_id res chain seq x y z
N GLU A 1 -3.68 -16.09 37.98
CA GLU A 1 -2.57 -15.72 37.09
C GLU A 1 -3.13 -14.95 35.91
N PRO A 2 -2.55 -13.84 35.44
CA PRO A 2 -2.88 -13.30 34.14
C PRO A 2 -2.04 -14.03 33.09
N THR A 3 -2.70 -14.80 32.23
CA THR A 3 -2.12 -15.32 30.98
C THR A 3 -1.67 -14.14 30.13
N GLU A 4 -0.39 -14.12 29.74
CA GLU A 4 0.09 -13.30 28.63
C GLU A 4 -0.88 -13.44 27.47
N SER A 5 -1.60 -12.36 27.14
CA SER A 5 -2.30 -12.23 25.87
C SER A 5 -1.24 -12.04 24.79
N GLY A 6 -0.54 -13.12 24.45
CA GLY A 6 0.30 -13.15 23.27
C GLY A 6 -0.61 -13.03 22.07
N GLU A 7 -0.89 -11.80 21.64
CA GLU A 7 -1.34 -11.57 20.27
C GLU A 7 -0.36 -12.32 19.35
N PRO A 8 -0.81 -13.01 18.30
CA PRO A 8 0.08 -13.73 17.42
C PRO A 8 0.77 -12.73 16.47
N THR A 9 1.59 -11.85 17.04
CA THR A 9 2.42 -10.86 16.38
C THR A 9 3.72 -11.56 16.00
N GLY A 10 3.87 -11.90 14.72
CA GLY A 10 5.06 -12.61 14.22
C GLY A 10 4.78 -13.71 13.20
N MET A 11 3.56 -13.80 12.65
CA MET A 11 3.31 -14.70 11.52
C MET A 11 3.92 -14.13 10.23
N GLU A 12 4.67 -14.95 9.50
CA GLU A 12 5.16 -14.66 8.15
C GLU A 12 4.01 -14.82 7.13
N LEU A 13 3.14 -13.82 7.09
CA LEU A 13 1.88 -13.83 6.34
C LEU A 13 2.03 -13.38 4.88
N GLY A 14 3.21 -12.91 4.52
CA GLY A 14 3.58 -12.47 3.19
C GLY A 14 2.93 -11.15 2.76
N SER A 15 3.13 -10.83 1.48
CA SER A 15 2.53 -9.68 0.83
C SER A 15 1.03 -9.91 0.58
N ALA A 16 0.26 -8.83 0.69
CA ALA A 16 -1.15 -8.79 0.31
C ALA A 16 -1.47 -7.47 -0.39
N ALA A 17 -2.69 -7.33 -0.87
CA ALA A 17 -3.23 -6.05 -1.26
C ALA A 17 -4.42 -5.67 -0.37
N VAL A 18 -4.65 -4.38 -0.21
CA VAL A 18 -5.82 -3.84 0.46
C VAL A 18 -6.52 -2.85 -0.46
N ARG A 19 -7.85 -2.97 -0.57
CA ARG A 19 -8.71 -2.03 -1.28
C ARG A 19 -9.10 -0.92 -0.32
N LEU A 20 -8.48 0.24 -0.54
CA LEU A 20 -8.74 1.47 0.22
C LEU A 20 -10.02 2.13 -0.27
N SER A 21 -10.75 2.74 0.66
CA SER A 21 -12.04 3.40 0.37
C SER A 21 -12.98 2.50 -0.47
N PRO A 22 -13.30 1.27 -0.03
CA PRO A 22 -14.04 0.28 -0.84
C PRO A 22 -15.44 0.76 -1.26
N GLU A 23 -16.06 1.65 -0.49
CA GLU A 23 -17.36 2.28 -0.80
C GLU A 23 -17.24 3.56 -1.66
N GLY A 24 -16.02 4.02 -1.93
CA GLY A 24 -15.71 5.22 -2.70
C GLY A 24 -15.11 4.91 -4.07
N GLU A 25 -14.02 5.61 -4.42
CA GLU A 25 -13.30 5.40 -5.68
C GLU A 25 -12.49 4.10 -5.72
N ALA A 26 -12.40 3.36 -4.61
CA ALA A 26 -11.82 2.03 -4.47
C ALA A 26 -10.44 1.82 -5.15
N GLU A 27 -9.38 1.82 -4.36
CA GLU A 27 -8.02 1.61 -4.86
C GLU A 27 -7.36 0.40 -4.21
N ALA A 28 -6.96 -0.59 -5.00
CA ALA A 28 -6.21 -1.75 -4.49
C ALA A 28 -4.70 -1.46 -4.45
N VAL A 29 -4.16 -1.25 -3.26
CA VAL A 29 -2.73 -0.96 -3.03
C VAL A 29 -1.99 -2.17 -2.48
N GLY A 30 -0.69 -2.28 -2.77
CA GLY A 30 0.16 -3.34 -2.22
C GLY A 30 0.56 -3.05 -0.77
N GLY A 31 0.74 -4.11 0.01
CA GLY A 31 1.14 -4.00 1.41
C GLY A 31 1.73 -5.29 1.97
N ARG A 32 2.15 -5.20 3.24
CA ARG A 32 2.65 -6.33 4.03
C ARG A 32 1.69 -6.59 5.18
N ARG A 33 1.28 -7.84 5.35
CA ARG A 33 0.48 -8.24 6.51
C ARG A 33 1.36 -8.31 7.76
N LEU A 34 0.96 -7.58 8.80
CA LEU A 34 1.61 -7.62 10.11
C LEU A 34 1.03 -8.75 10.97
N ASP A 35 -0.25 -9.02 10.79
CA ASP A 35 -1.01 -10.10 11.40
C ASP A 35 -2.29 -10.39 10.56
N PRO A 36 -3.23 -11.23 11.02
CA PRO A 36 -4.43 -11.54 10.25
C PRO A 36 -5.38 -10.38 9.93
N ALA A 37 -5.28 -9.23 10.60
CA ALA A 37 -6.21 -8.11 10.47
C ALA A 37 -5.54 -6.78 10.10
N ARG A 38 -4.20 -6.69 10.20
CA ARG A 38 -3.44 -5.46 9.92
C ARG A 38 -2.54 -5.59 8.70
N ILE A 39 -2.63 -4.60 7.81
CA ILE A 39 -1.73 -4.42 6.66
C ILE A 39 -1.02 -3.07 6.77
N GLU A 40 0.29 -3.08 6.61
CA GLU A 40 1.10 -1.89 6.34
C GLU A 40 1.09 -1.60 4.83
N VAL A 41 0.69 -0.39 4.45
CA VAL A 41 0.59 0.06 3.05
C VAL A 41 1.98 0.36 2.50
N LEU A 42 2.37 -0.31 1.41
CA LEU A 42 3.70 -0.20 0.80
C LEU A 42 3.70 0.42 -0.61
N SER A 43 2.56 0.48 -1.29
CA SER A 43 2.39 1.37 -2.46
C SER A 43 2.07 2.80 -2.01
N ILE A 44 2.26 3.80 -2.88
CA ILE A 44 1.81 5.17 -2.64
C ILE A 44 0.37 5.29 -3.14
N PRO A 45 -0.62 5.43 -2.25
CA PRO A 45 -2.02 5.53 -2.67
C PRO A 45 -2.30 6.80 -3.48
N LEU A 46 -3.29 6.74 -4.35
CA LEU A 46 -3.84 7.92 -5.00
C LEU A 46 -4.41 8.91 -3.95
N PRO A 47 -4.35 10.24 -4.20
CA PRO A 47 -4.82 11.23 -3.24
C PRO A 47 -6.31 11.08 -2.89
N SER A 48 -7.11 10.52 -3.80
CA SER A 48 -8.55 10.26 -3.60
C SER A 48 -8.82 9.26 -2.48
N SER A 49 -7.87 8.37 -2.15
CA SER A 49 -8.02 7.42 -1.04
C SER A 49 -7.98 8.09 0.34
N GLY A 50 -7.37 9.27 0.45
CA GLY A 50 -7.08 9.92 1.73
C GLY A 50 -6.05 9.18 2.60
N ARG A 51 -5.38 8.15 2.06
CA ARG A 51 -4.39 7.31 2.74
C ARG A 51 -2.96 7.61 2.32
N ARG A 52 -2.00 7.08 3.06
CA ARG A 52 -0.57 7.33 2.88
C ARG A 52 0.24 6.05 2.89
N TRP A 53 1.39 6.14 2.23
CA TRP A 53 2.44 5.13 2.35
C TRP A 53 2.88 4.98 3.82
N GLY A 54 3.06 3.74 4.27
CA GLY A 54 3.46 3.40 5.64
C GLY A 54 2.33 3.47 6.67
N GLU A 55 1.09 3.79 6.28
CA GLU A 55 -0.06 3.64 7.17
C GLU A 55 -0.36 2.16 7.46
N VAL A 56 -0.87 1.89 8.66
CA VAL A 56 -1.41 0.58 9.01
C VAL A 56 -2.93 0.66 9.01
N VAL A 57 -3.57 -0.21 8.25
CA VAL A 57 -5.03 -0.29 8.14
C VAL A 57 -5.56 -1.63 8.68
N LEU A 58 -6.78 -1.60 9.21
CA LEU A 58 -7.56 -2.80 9.51
C LEU A 58 -8.27 -3.30 8.26
N HIS A 59 -8.38 -4.62 8.11
CA HIS A 59 -9.12 -5.26 7.03
C HIS A 59 -10.01 -6.41 7.52
N ASP A 60 -10.98 -6.82 6.70
CA ASP A 60 -12.06 -7.77 7.01
C ASP A 60 -11.68 -9.26 7.11
N GLY A 61 -10.41 -9.60 6.92
CA GLY A 61 -9.91 -10.98 6.92
C GLY A 61 -10.42 -11.89 5.78
N VAL A 62 -11.31 -11.40 4.91
CA VAL A 62 -11.90 -12.17 3.81
C VAL A 62 -11.42 -11.59 2.48
N PRO A 63 -10.76 -12.37 1.62
CA PRO A 63 -10.26 -11.83 0.36
C PRO A 63 -11.40 -11.57 -0.63
N HIS A 64 -11.46 -10.33 -1.14
CA HIS A 64 -12.38 -9.84 -2.16
C HIS A 64 -11.67 -9.67 -3.53
N GLY A 65 -11.00 -10.73 -3.96
CA GLY A 65 -10.30 -10.79 -5.24
C GLY A 65 -8.80 -11.03 -5.10
N SER A 66 -8.06 -10.84 -6.19
CA SER A 66 -6.62 -11.07 -6.21
C SER A 66 -5.91 -10.09 -7.14
N ARG A 67 -4.73 -9.62 -6.75
CA ARG A 67 -3.86 -8.76 -7.56
C ARG A 67 -2.74 -9.60 -8.16
N VAL A 68 -2.64 -9.59 -9.49
CA VAL A 68 -1.53 -10.23 -10.23
C VAL A 68 -0.36 -9.25 -10.33
N THR A 69 0.84 -9.73 -10.09
CA THR A 69 2.07 -8.97 -10.34
C THR A 69 2.71 -9.41 -11.65
N SER A 70 3.39 -8.49 -12.34
CA SER A 70 3.92 -8.70 -13.70
C SER A 70 4.89 -9.88 -13.83
N ALA A 71 5.52 -10.30 -12.73
CA ALA A 71 6.52 -11.37 -12.70
C ALA A 71 6.40 -12.30 -11.47
N GLY A 72 5.29 -12.23 -10.71
CA GLY A 72 5.20 -12.88 -9.40
C GLY A 72 3.86 -13.55 -9.10
N PRO A 73 3.68 -14.04 -7.86
CA PRO A 73 2.44 -14.65 -7.41
C PRO A 73 1.27 -13.66 -7.49
N SER A 74 0.06 -14.21 -7.60
CA SER A 74 -1.17 -13.46 -7.30
C SER A 74 -1.37 -13.43 -5.79
N PHE A 75 -1.74 -12.27 -5.24
CA PHE A 75 -1.95 -12.09 -3.80
C PHE A 75 -3.40 -11.69 -3.51
N PRO A 76 -3.96 -12.08 -2.35
CA PRO A 76 -5.32 -11.70 -1.97
C PRO A 76 -5.47 -10.18 -1.84
N VAL A 77 -6.64 -9.67 -2.22
CA VAL A 77 -7.08 -8.29 -1.95
C VAL A 77 -8.10 -8.32 -0.83
N PHE A 78 -7.90 -7.57 0.24
CA PHE A 78 -8.88 -7.42 1.35
C PHE A 78 -9.51 -6.03 1.31
N ASP A 79 -10.66 -5.85 1.95
CA ASP A 79 -11.25 -4.52 2.08
C ASP A 79 -10.80 -3.83 3.36
N GLU A 80 -10.46 -2.56 3.23
CA GLU A 80 -10.20 -1.70 4.37
C GLU A 80 -11.47 -1.54 5.22
N ILE A 81 -11.30 -1.63 6.54
CA ILE A 81 -12.30 -1.23 7.54
C ILE A 81 -12.00 0.17 8.04
N GLU A 82 -10.78 0.41 8.56
CA GLU A 82 -10.38 1.70 9.12
C GLU A 82 -8.86 1.88 9.19
N LEU A 83 -8.43 3.11 9.48
CA LEU A 83 -7.04 3.43 9.78
C LEU A 83 -6.71 2.99 11.21
N TRP A 84 -5.72 2.11 11.36
CA TRP A 84 -5.20 1.68 12.67
C TRP A 84 -4.12 2.63 13.18
N ALA A 85 -3.13 2.94 12.35
CA ALA A 85 -2.03 3.83 12.72
C ALA A 85 -1.64 4.75 11.56
N PRO A 86 -1.51 6.06 11.80
CA PRO A 86 -1.09 7.01 10.78
C PRO A 86 0.38 6.81 10.44
N SER A 87 0.76 7.16 9.21
CA SER A 87 2.16 7.19 8.80
C SER A 87 2.87 8.38 9.46
N PRO A 88 4.08 8.20 10.00
CA PRO A 88 4.90 9.31 10.45
C PRO A 88 5.46 10.13 9.27
N VAL A 89 5.33 9.61 8.05
CA VAL A 89 5.86 10.22 6.83
C VAL A 89 4.71 10.89 6.05
N PRO A 90 4.80 12.20 5.76
CA PRO A 90 3.85 12.85 4.85
C PRO A 90 3.97 12.31 3.42
N THR A 91 2.86 12.30 2.68
CA THR A 91 2.82 11.93 1.26
C THR A 91 2.58 13.18 0.42
N TRP A 92 3.38 13.36 -0.63
CA TRP A 92 3.29 14.48 -1.55
C TRP A 92 3.08 13.99 -2.98
N VAL A 93 2.40 14.80 -3.79
CA VAL A 93 2.29 14.59 -5.23
C VAL A 93 2.97 15.75 -5.94
N VAL A 94 3.82 15.42 -6.89
CA VAL A 94 4.49 16.39 -7.76
C VAL A 94 4.18 16.05 -9.20
N LEU A 95 3.78 17.06 -9.97
CA LEU A 95 3.74 16.98 -11.43
C LEU A 95 5.01 17.64 -11.93
N LEU A 96 5.79 16.89 -12.71
CA LEU A 96 7.05 17.35 -13.27
C LEU A 96 7.19 16.84 -14.69
N GLU A 97 8.02 17.52 -15.46
CA GLU A 97 8.46 17.08 -16.78
C GLU A 97 9.91 16.61 -16.65
N ALA A 98 10.15 15.33 -16.88
CA ALA A 98 11.48 14.76 -16.94
C ALA A 98 11.95 14.77 -18.41
N ALA A 99 13.15 15.28 -18.67
CA ALA A 99 13.69 15.29 -20.03
C ALA A 99 13.95 13.88 -20.56
N THR A 100 14.29 12.95 -19.66
CA THR A 100 14.48 11.53 -19.94
C THR A 100 13.95 10.65 -18.82
N GLU A 101 13.72 9.36 -19.11
CA GLU A 101 13.38 8.35 -18.08
C GLU A 101 14.47 8.24 -17.01
N ALA A 102 15.75 8.40 -17.39
CA ALA A 102 16.86 8.37 -16.45
C ALA A 102 16.82 9.50 -15.40
N ASP A 103 16.29 10.68 -15.77
CA ASP A 103 16.11 11.80 -14.86
C ASP A 103 14.98 11.52 -13.85
N ARG A 104 13.90 10.88 -14.31
CA ARG A 104 12.83 10.39 -13.44
C ARG A 104 13.36 9.35 -12.44
N ASP A 105 14.08 8.34 -12.94
CA ASP A 105 14.64 7.29 -12.07
C ASP A 105 15.64 7.88 -11.06
N ALA A 106 16.35 8.94 -11.42
CA ALA A 106 17.25 9.64 -10.51
C ALA A 106 16.49 10.30 -9.36
N LEU A 107 15.32 10.87 -9.62
CA LEU A 107 14.46 11.41 -8.57
C LEU A 107 13.95 10.31 -7.62
N GLU A 108 13.51 9.17 -8.17
CA GLU A 108 13.08 8.04 -7.35
C GLU A 108 14.21 7.54 -6.44
N ARG A 109 15.44 7.44 -6.97
CA ARG A 109 16.63 7.11 -6.17
C ARG A 109 16.93 8.14 -5.10
N LEU A 110 16.85 9.44 -5.39
CA LEU A 110 17.07 10.50 -4.40
C LEU A 110 16.05 10.44 -3.26
N ALA A 111 14.78 10.13 -3.55
CA ALA A 111 13.77 9.92 -2.53
C ALA A 111 14.11 8.71 -1.65
N ALA A 112 14.49 7.59 -2.26
CA ALA A 112 14.89 6.37 -1.56
C ALA A 112 16.12 6.59 -0.66
N ASP A 113 17.16 7.25 -1.17
CA ASP A 113 18.37 7.60 -0.41
C ASP A 113 18.06 8.51 0.79
N ALA A 114 17.00 9.32 0.69
CA ALA A 114 16.49 10.17 1.76
C ALA A 114 15.50 9.44 2.70
N GLY A 115 15.22 8.16 2.48
CA GLY A 115 14.32 7.35 3.31
C GLY A 115 12.83 7.49 2.99
N PHE A 116 12.50 8.02 1.82
CA PHE A 116 11.13 8.14 1.33
C PHE A 116 10.82 7.11 0.23
N ALA A 117 9.56 6.72 0.12
CA ALA A 117 9.08 6.04 -1.07
C ALA A 117 8.74 7.05 -2.16
N ALA A 118 9.00 6.68 -3.42
CA ALA A 118 8.55 7.39 -4.60
C ALA A 118 7.93 6.37 -5.56
N GLU A 119 6.81 6.73 -6.18
CA GLU A 119 6.11 5.91 -7.16
C GLU A 119 5.67 6.83 -8.30
N ASP A 120 6.00 6.44 -9.53
CA ASP A 120 5.51 7.10 -10.71
C ASP A 120 4.21 6.46 -11.18
N TRP A 121 3.16 7.28 -11.20
CA TRP A 121 1.84 6.87 -11.63
C TRP A 121 1.66 6.84 -13.15
N SER A 122 2.57 7.39 -13.94
CA SER A 122 2.49 7.28 -15.41
C SER A 122 2.67 5.83 -15.90
N SER A 123 3.37 5.00 -15.11
CA SER A 123 3.67 3.60 -15.43
C SER A 123 3.05 2.58 -14.48
N SER A 124 2.63 2.98 -13.27
CA SER A 124 2.15 2.04 -12.23
C SER A 124 0.62 2.01 -12.03
N VAL A 125 -0.13 3.01 -12.53
CA VAL A 125 -1.59 3.10 -12.33
C VAL A 125 -2.35 2.54 -13.54
N LEU A 126 -3.12 1.48 -13.29
CA LEU A 126 -4.14 0.98 -14.21
C LEU A 126 -5.51 1.36 -13.64
N LEU A 127 -6.21 2.28 -14.31
CA LEU A 127 -7.63 2.54 -14.03
C LEU A 127 -8.45 1.39 -14.60
N LEU A 128 -8.96 0.52 -13.72
CA LEU A 128 -9.94 -0.50 -14.11
C LEU A 128 -11.34 0.13 -14.04
N GLY A 129 -11.93 0.40 -15.20
CA GLY A 129 -13.32 0.85 -15.31
C GLY A 129 -14.32 -0.24 -14.93
N ARG A 130 -15.53 0.18 -14.51
CA ARG A 130 -16.64 -0.69 -14.10
C ARG A 130 -17.05 -1.72 -15.14
#